data_AF-A0A5B0PQ45-F1
#
_entry.id   AF-A0A5B0PQ45-F1
#
_cell.length_a   1.000
_cell.length_b   1.000
_cell.length_c   1.000
_cell.angle_alpha   90.00
_cell.angle_beta   90.00
_cell.angle_gamma   90.00
#
_symmetry.space_group_name_H-M   'P 1'
#
loop_
_entity.id
_entity.type
_entity.pdbx_description
1 polymer ?
#
loop_
_entity_poly.entity_id
_entity_poly.type
_entity_poly.pdbx_seq_one_letter_code
_entity_poly.pdbx_strand_id
1 'polypeptide(L)'
;MYMLPPFLAYYGAATSNITLLQTAYDQVRLYRQKLQTSSDTKLWSHIIGGSYEDRLYWSTGNGWAAAGMMRVYATFNNLRDAGLYAKTEAWRNDLAEWVLEIANDAFTHQQLDTKLLPNYMLTDDTKRNYPDCSGTALIASAAYRLASLVPSYVPRLPMSTIAKSRIAIFSKYTNITTGAVGPVVDPMDWNAEKAFSGAKAEVGHVSPEGQALVLLLHAAWNSYSSAHSSTEI
;
A
#
# COMPACT_ATOMS: atom_id res chain seq x y z
N MET A 1 -5.10 -8.90 3.54
CA MET A 1 -5.73 -7.70 2.94
C MET A 1 -5.65 -7.61 1.43
N TYR A 2 -4.46 -7.75 0.81
CA TYR A 2 -4.34 -7.58 -0.64
C TYR A 2 -4.86 -8.74 -1.49
N MET A 3 -4.88 -9.96 -0.94
CA MET A 3 -5.16 -11.16 -1.71
C MET A 3 -6.67 -11.43 -1.86
N LEU A 4 -7.36 -11.72 -0.75
CA LEU A 4 -8.76 -12.21 -0.77
C LEU A 4 -9.83 -11.12 -0.93
N PRO A 5 -9.85 -10.02 -0.16
CA PRO A 5 -10.90 -9.01 -0.28
C PRO A 5 -11.06 -8.44 -1.71
N PRO A 6 -9.98 -8.11 -2.44
CA PRO A 6 -10.10 -7.67 -3.84
C PRO A 6 -10.72 -8.73 -4.76
N PHE A 7 -10.38 -10.01 -4.57
CA PHE A 7 -10.98 -11.10 -5.34
C PHE A 7 -12.50 -11.17 -5.10
N LEU A 8 -12.93 -11.14 -3.83
CA LEU A 8 -14.36 -11.16 -3.48
C LEU A 8 -15.12 -9.97 -4.05
N ALA A 9 -14.52 -8.77 -4.00
CA ALA A 9 -15.12 -7.57 -4.56
C ALA A 9 -15.30 -7.71 -6.07
N TYR A 10 -14.25 -8.14 -6.79
CA TYR A 10 -14.30 -8.31 -8.23
C TYR A 10 -15.33 -9.38 -8.65
N TYR A 11 -15.32 -10.53 -7.97
CA TYR A 11 -16.28 -11.59 -8.25
C TYR A 11 -17.71 -11.15 -7.97
N GLY A 12 -17.95 -10.47 -6.84
CA GLY A 12 -19.24 -9.87 -6.52
C GLY A 12 -19.73 -8.86 -7.56
N ALA A 13 -18.83 -8.05 -8.11
CA ALA A 13 -19.17 -7.10 -9.18
C ALA A 13 -19.49 -7.82 -10.50
N ALA A 14 -18.71 -8.85 -10.86
CA ALA A 14 -18.89 -9.63 -12.08
C ALA A 14 -20.21 -10.42 -12.08
N THR A 15 -20.69 -10.84 -10.90
CA THR A 15 -21.93 -11.61 -10.74
C THR A 15 -23.09 -10.78 -10.19
N SER A 16 -22.97 -9.46 -10.10
CA SER A 16 -23.98 -8.55 -9.51
C SER A 16 -24.48 -9.01 -8.13
N ASN A 17 -23.59 -9.53 -7.29
CA ASN A 17 -23.92 -10.14 -6.01
C ASN A 17 -23.52 -9.23 -4.84
N ILE A 18 -24.51 -8.58 -4.23
CA ILE A 18 -24.30 -7.66 -3.10
C ILE A 18 -23.72 -8.37 -1.87
N THR A 19 -24.07 -9.64 -1.63
CA THR A 19 -23.53 -10.39 -0.48
C THR A 19 -22.03 -10.58 -0.60
N LEU A 20 -21.52 -10.84 -1.82
CA LEU A 20 -20.07 -10.94 -2.06
C LEU A 20 -19.37 -9.58 -1.94
N LEU A 21 -19.98 -8.50 -2.46
CA LEU A 21 -19.46 -7.14 -2.29
C LEU A 21 -19.39 -6.75 -0.80
N GLN A 22 -20.44 -7.04 -0.04
CA GLN A 22 -20.49 -6.81 1.39
C GLN A 22 -19.44 -7.65 2.12
N THR A 23 -19.28 -8.93 1.77
CA THR A 23 -18.26 -9.80 2.36
C THR A 23 -16.87 -9.22 2.11
N ALA A 24 -16.58 -8.72 0.91
CA ALA A 24 -15.31 -8.07 0.61
C ALA A 24 -15.04 -6.86 1.52
N TYR A 25 -16.02 -5.98 1.69
CA TYR A 25 -15.92 -4.82 2.58
C TYR A 25 -15.80 -5.24 4.05
N ASP A 26 -16.60 -6.19 4.51
CA ASP A 26 -16.58 -6.66 5.90
C ASP A 26 -15.24 -7.30 6.26
N GLN A 27 -14.61 -8.03 5.33
CA GLN A 27 -13.24 -8.52 5.54
C GLN A 27 -12.29 -7.34 5.83
N VAL A 28 -12.32 -6.26 5.03
CA VAL A 28 -11.50 -5.06 5.29
C VAL A 28 -11.78 -4.47 6.67
N ARG A 29 -13.06 -4.22 6.96
CA ARG A 29 -13.51 -3.59 8.21
C ARG A 29 -13.08 -4.40 9.44
N LEU A 30 -13.22 -5.72 9.40
CA LEU A 30 -12.85 -6.62 10.49
C LEU A 30 -11.33 -6.74 10.66
N TYR A 31 -10.55 -6.79 9.56
CA TYR A 31 -9.09 -6.73 9.64
C TYR A 31 -8.63 -5.41 10.27
N ARG A 32 -9.17 -4.27 9.82
CA ARG A 32 -8.87 -2.95 10.44
C ARG A 32 -9.14 -2.97 11.93
N GLN A 33 -10.35 -3.42 12.33
CA GLN A 33 -10.76 -3.46 13.74
C GLN A 33 -9.79 -4.30 14.60
N LYS A 34 -9.21 -5.37 14.04
CA LYS A 34 -8.30 -6.25 14.78
C LYS A 34 -6.85 -5.83 14.73
N LEU A 35 -6.39 -5.24 13.63
CA LEU A 35 -4.96 -4.94 13.39
C LEU A 35 -4.58 -3.49 13.72
N GLN A 36 -5.50 -2.53 13.64
CA GLN A 36 -5.27 -1.16 14.10
C GLN A 36 -5.55 -1.07 15.61
N THR A 37 -4.60 -1.54 16.42
CA THR A 37 -4.80 -1.76 17.86
C THR A 37 -4.54 -0.57 18.76
N SER A 38 -3.77 0.41 18.29
CA SER A 38 -3.42 1.60 19.07
C SER A 38 -4.24 2.80 18.62
N SER A 39 -4.60 3.67 19.56
CA SER A 39 -5.15 4.99 19.25
C SER A 39 -4.10 5.98 18.73
N ASP A 40 -2.84 5.72 19.02
CA ASP A 40 -1.72 6.65 18.81
C ASP A 40 -1.16 6.58 17.39
N THR A 41 -1.53 5.53 16.64
CA THR A 41 -1.15 5.33 15.25
C THR A 41 -2.33 4.76 14.47
N LYS A 42 -2.41 5.10 13.19
CA LYS A 42 -3.31 4.53 12.20
C LYS A 42 -2.71 3.36 11.44
N LEU A 43 -1.46 2.99 11.73
CA LEU A 43 -0.82 1.80 11.18
C LEU A 43 -1.43 0.53 11.77
N TRP A 44 -1.36 -0.53 10.97
CA TRP A 44 -1.88 -1.85 11.32
C TRP A 44 -0.71 -2.72 11.77
N SER A 45 -0.89 -3.42 12.89
CA SER A 45 -0.02 -4.51 13.30
C SER A 45 0.02 -5.59 12.21
N HIS A 46 1.16 -6.26 12.06
CA HIS A 46 1.31 -7.27 11.02
C HIS A 46 0.44 -8.51 11.26
N ILE A 47 0.58 -9.17 12.41
CA ILE A 47 -0.12 -10.41 12.77
C ILE A 47 -0.55 -10.37 14.24
N ILE A 48 -1.85 -10.54 14.48
CA ILE A 48 -2.43 -10.68 15.82
C ILE A 48 -3.24 -11.97 15.89
N GLY A 49 -3.06 -12.72 16.97
CA GLY A 49 -3.61 -14.04 17.20
C GLY A 49 -2.70 -15.18 16.71
N GLY A 50 -2.90 -16.37 17.28
CA GLY A 50 -2.16 -17.58 16.93
C GLY A 50 -0.77 -17.66 17.59
N SER A 51 0.09 -18.56 17.08
CA SER A 51 1.41 -18.84 17.64
C SER A 51 2.57 -18.07 16.99
N TYR A 52 2.28 -17.25 15.98
CA TYR A 52 3.27 -16.51 15.17
C TYR A 52 2.91 -15.02 15.12
N GLU A 53 2.55 -14.45 16.27
CA GLU A 53 2.20 -13.03 16.36
C GLU A 53 3.39 -12.13 16.01
N ASP A 54 3.08 -11.04 15.31
CA ASP A 54 3.98 -9.96 15.01
C ASP A 54 3.19 -8.65 15.14
N ARG A 55 3.28 -8.06 16.32
CA ARG A 55 2.49 -6.87 16.68
C ARG A 55 3.14 -5.57 16.22
N LEU A 56 4.26 -5.63 15.52
CA LEU A 56 4.94 -4.45 15.01
C LEU A 56 4.29 -3.98 13.69
N TYR A 57 4.62 -2.75 13.30
CA TYR A 57 4.02 -2.07 12.16
C TYR A 57 4.87 -2.26 10.91
N TRP A 58 4.73 -3.43 10.28
CA TRP A 58 5.44 -3.77 9.06
C TRP A 58 4.96 -2.91 7.87
N SER A 59 5.89 -2.23 7.21
CA SER A 59 5.62 -1.29 6.12
C SER A 59 5.01 -1.99 4.90
N THR A 60 5.56 -3.13 4.48
CA THR A 60 4.98 -3.91 3.39
C THR A 60 3.59 -4.45 3.74
N GLY A 61 3.37 -4.87 4.99
CA GLY A 61 2.04 -5.26 5.49
C GLY A 61 1.00 -4.14 5.42
N ASN A 62 1.39 -2.91 5.81
CA ASN A 62 0.54 -1.72 5.68
C ASN A 62 0.32 -1.32 4.22
N GLY A 63 1.32 -1.49 3.36
CA GLY A 63 1.16 -1.38 1.91
C GLY A 63 0.12 -2.36 1.38
N TRP A 64 0.16 -3.61 1.81
CA TRP A 64 -0.83 -4.62 1.44
C TRP A 64 -2.24 -4.27 1.90
N ALA A 65 -2.39 -3.66 3.08
CA ALA A 65 -3.66 -3.12 3.54
C ALA A 65 -4.16 -1.99 2.63
N ALA A 66 -3.35 -0.94 2.45
CA ALA A 66 -3.73 0.24 1.68
C ALA A 66 -4.04 -0.08 0.21
N ALA A 67 -3.15 -0.82 -0.46
CA ALA A 67 -3.33 -1.14 -1.87
C ALA A 67 -4.45 -2.17 -2.09
N GLY A 68 -4.70 -3.06 -1.13
CA GLY A 68 -5.85 -3.96 -1.14
C GLY A 68 -7.16 -3.20 -1.06
N MET A 69 -7.26 -2.23 -0.14
CA MET A 69 -8.41 -1.35 -0.01
C MET A 69 -8.65 -0.54 -1.29
N MET A 70 -7.61 -0.04 -1.95
CA MET A 70 -7.76 0.67 -3.23
C MET A 70 -8.28 -0.23 -4.37
N ARG A 71 -7.96 -1.53 -4.38
CA ARG A 71 -8.54 -2.47 -5.37
C ARG A 71 -10.02 -2.74 -5.09
N VAL A 72 -10.42 -2.87 -3.82
CA VAL A 72 -11.84 -2.99 -3.44
C VAL A 72 -12.58 -1.71 -3.81
N TYR A 73 -12.04 -0.55 -3.44
CA TYR A 73 -12.58 0.77 -3.78
C TYR A 73 -12.80 0.89 -5.29
N ALA A 74 -11.77 0.62 -6.09
CA ALA A 74 -11.83 0.76 -7.55
C ALA A 74 -12.89 -0.17 -8.14
N THR A 75 -13.07 -1.36 -7.58
CA THR A 75 -14.13 -2.28 -8.01
C THR A 75 -15.51 -1.70 -7.75
N PHE A 76 -15.77 -1.21 -6.52
CA PHE A 76 -17.05 -0.59 -6.18
C PHE A 76 -17.30 0.67 -7.00
N ASN A 77 -16.26 1.44 -7.31
CA ASN A 77 -16.35 2.66 -8.11
C ASN A 77 -16.65 2.40 -9.60
N ASN A 78 -16.55 1.15 -10.04
CA ASN A 78 -16.82 0.74 -11.43
C ASN A 78 -18.03 -0.20 -11.55
N LEU A 79 -18.86 -0.30 -10.50
CA LEU A 79 -20.11 -1.06 -10.56
C LEU A 79 -21.05 -0.46 -11.62
N ARG A 80 -21.46 -1.28 -12.59
CA ARG A 80 -22.38 -0.88 -13.66
C ARG A 80 -23.83 -0.84 -13.22
N ASP A 81 -24.20 -1.66 -12.23
CA ASP A 81 -25.52 -1.62 -11.61
C ASP A 81 -25.62 -0.40 -10.68
N ALA A 82 -26.51 0.53 -11.01
CA ALA A 82 -26.68 1.77 -10.26
C ALA A 82 -27.16 1.53 -8.81
N GLY A 83 -27.94 0.48 -8.57
CA GLY A 83 -28.41 0.13 -7.23
C GLY A 83 -27.28 -0.41 -6.36
N LEU A 84 -26.40 -1.25 -6.91
CA LEU A 84 -25.19 -1.71 -6.21
C LEU A 84 -24.19 -0.57 -6.01
N TYR A 85 -24.02 0.29 -7.01
CA TYR A 85 -23.15 1.46 -6.91
C TYR A 85 -23.59 2.38 -5.77
N ALA A 86 -24.89 2.68 -5.65
CA ALA A 86 -25.42 3.49 -4.56
C ALA A 86 -25.24 2.81 -3.19
N LYS A 87 -25.54 1.51 -3.08
CA LYS A 87 -25.41 0.75 -1.83
C LYS A 87 -23.98 0.68 -1.28
N THR A 88 -22.97 0.79 -2.16
CA THR A 88 -21.56 0.69 -1.80
C THR A 88 -20.90 2.05 -1.55
N GLU A 89 -21.64 3.15 -1.55
CA GLU A 89 -21.10 4.51 -1.38
C GLU A 89 -20.38 4.71 -0.04
N ALA A 90 -21.03 4.38 1.08
CA ALA A 90 -20.41 4.48 2.40
C ALA A 90 -19.15 3.62 2.50
N TRP A 91 -19.15 2.44 1.88
CA TRP A 91 -17.99 1.54 1.86
C TRP A 91 -16.83 2.14 1.06
N ARG A 92 -17.09 2.81 -0.07
CA ARG A 92 -16.06 3.54 -0.80
C ARG A 92 -15.45 4.66 0.03
N ASN A 93 -16.27 5.42 0.75
CA ASN A 93 -15.79 6.50 1.61
C ASN A 93 -14.89 5.97 2.72
N ASP A 94 -15.33 4.91 3.43
CA ASP A 94 -14.51 4.26 4.47
C ASP A 94 -13.16 3.77 3.93
N LEU A 95 -13.16 3.10 2.77
CA LEU A 95 -11.94 2.59 2.14
C LEU A 95 -10.97 3.73 1.77
N ALA A 96 -11.48 4.84 1.25
CA ALA A 96 -10.67 6.01 0.93
C ALA A 96 -10.07 6.66 2.19
N GLU A 97 -10.87 6.81 3.25
CA GLU A 97 -10.43 7.35 4.53
C GLU A 97 -9.38 6.46 5.20
N TRP A 98 -9.55 5.13 5.20
CA TRP A 98 -8.57 4.21 5.80
C TRP A 98 -7.26 4.14 5.01
N VAL A 99 -7.28 4.34 3.68
CA VAL A 99 -6.06 4.48 2.88
C VAL A 99 -5.36 5.81 3.20
N LEU A 100 -6.12 6.90 3.35
CA LEU A 100 -5.59 8.19 3.76
C LEU A 100 -4.92 8.12 5.14
N GLU A 101 -5.58 7.45 6.10
CA GLU A 101 -5.05 7.18 7.44
C GLU A 101 -3.67 6.51 7.41
N ILE A 102 -3.56 5.38 6.70
CA ILE A 102 -2.29 4.64 6.57
C ILE A 102 -1.23 5.50 5.87
N ALA A 103 -1.58 6.15 4.76
CA ALA A 103 -0.61 6.94 4.00
C ALA A 103 -0.07 8.13 4.81
N ASN A 104 -0.95 8.88 5.48
CA ASN A 104 -0.52 10.01 6.31
C ASN A 104 0.40 9.55 7.44
N ASP A 105 -0.01 8.51 8.18
CA ASP A 105 0.74 8.07 9.35
C ASP A 105 2.08 7.43 8.96
N ALA A 106 2.08 6.54 7.97
CA ALA A 106 3.30 5.90 7.48
C ALA A 106 4.34 6.93 7.04
N PHE A 107 3.94 7.94 6.27
CA PHE A 107 4.87 8.95 5.75
C PHE A 107 5.35 9.97 6.81
N THR A 108 4.83 9.94 8.05
CA THR A 108 5.50 10.63 9.17
C THR A 108 6.82 9.95 9.56
N HIS A 109 6.98 8.67 9.23
CA HIS A 109 8.16 7.86 9.53
C HIS A 109 9.16 7.75 8.36
N GLN A 110 9.01 8.55 7.30
CA GLN A 110 9.99 8.57 6.21
C GLN A 110 11.37 8.97 6.75
N GLN A 111 12.36 8.11 6.52
CA GLN A 111 13.75 8.36 6.89
C GLN A 111 14.32 9.50 6.06
N LEU A 112 14.90 10.50 6.73
CA LEU A 112 15.37 11.72 6.08
C LEU A 112 16.55 11.51 5.15
N ASP A 113 17.43 10.54 5.41
CA ASP A 113 18.60 10.24 4.60
C ASP A 113 18.24 9.38 3.38
N THR A 114 17.43 8.33 3.58
CA THR A 114 17.10 7.37 2.52
C THR A 114 15.90 7.81 1.69
N LYS A 115 15.01 8.65 2.24
CA LYS A 115 13.68 8.96 1.73
C LYS A 115 12.77 7.73 1.60
N LEU A 116 13.08 6.64 2.28
CA LEU A 116 12.25 5.43 2.34
C LEU A 116 11.54 5.36 3.68
N LEU A 117 10.43 4.64 3.73
CA LEU A 117 9.88 4.14 4.97
C LEU A 117 10.79 3.01 5.50
N PRO A 118 10.92 2.85 6.82
CA PRO A 118 11.58 1.69 7.40
C PRO A 118 10.76 0.43 7.16
N ASN A 119 11.41 -0.74 7.14
CA ASN A 119 10.74 -2.04 7.02
C ASN A 119 9.72 -2.25 8.14
N TYR A 120 10.11 -2.00 9.39
CA TYR A 120 9.18 -1.83 10.51
C TYR A 120 9.20 -0.39 11.01
N MET A 121 8.02 0.22 11.09
CA MET A 121 7.82 1.55 11.66
C MET A 121 7.69 1.47 13.18
N LEU A 122 7.93 2.61 13.86
CA LEU A 122 7.77 2.75 15.32
C LEU A 122 8.63 1.76 16.13
N THR A 123 9.85 1.47 15.66
CA THR A 123 10.84 0.67 16.38
C THR A 123 12.26 1.19 16.14
N ASP A 124 13.07 1.17 17.19
CA ASP A 124 14.49 1.54 17.16
C ASP A 124 15.40 0.34 16.88
N ASP A 125 14.85 -0.86 16.72
CA ASP A 125 15.63 -2.04 16.37
C ASP A 125 16.17 -1.93 14.93
N THR A 126 17.47 -1.66 14.82
CA THR A 126 18.21 -1.54 13.56
C THR A 126 18.14 -2.77 12.65
N LYS A 127 17.84 -3.95 13.20
CA LYS A 127 17.64 -5.19 12.44
C LYS A 127 16.27 -5.25 11.76
N ARG A 128 15.32 -4.43 12.22
CA ARG A 128 13.92 -4.41 11.77
C ARG A 128 13.56 -3.11 11.06
N ASN A 129 14.20 -1.99 11.40
CA ASN A 129 13.87 -0.66 10.88
C ASN A 129 14.72 -0.20 9.67
N TYR A 130 15.44 -1.12 9.03
CA TYR A 130 16.20 -0.79 7.82
C TYR A 130 15.28 -0.19 6.73
N PRO A 131 15.77 0.71 5.87
CA PRO A 131 15.00 1.27 4.75
C PRO A 131 14.40 0.17 3.87
N ASP A 132 13.15 0.33 3.43
CA ASP A 132 12.45 -0.67 2.60
C ASP A 132 11.74 -0.05 1.40
N CYS A 133 12.14 -0.45 0.19
CA CYS A 133 11.50 -0.01 -1.04
C CYS A 133 10.12 -0.64 -1.24
N SER A 134 9.88 -1.87 -0.79
CA SER A 134 8.63 -2.60 -1.03
C SER A 134 7.42 -1.90 -0.41
N GLY A 135 7.45 -1.70 0.91
CA GLY A 135 6.39 -1.04 1.66
C GLY A 135 6.25 0.43 1.29
N THR A 136 7.38 1.13 1.12
CA THR A 136 7.38 2.50 0.60
C THR A 136 6.65 2.61 -0.74
N ALA A 137 7.00 1.74 -1.70
CA ALA A 137 6.42 1.78 -3.03
C ALA A 137 4.92 1.48 -3.02
N LEU A 138 4.50 0.49 -2.23
CA LEU A 138 3.11 0.07 -2.23
C LEU A 138 2.18 1.04 -1.49
N ILE A 139 2.61 1.63 -0.38
CA ILE A 139 1.85 2.68 0.32
C ILE A 139 1.77 3.93 -0.58
N ALA A 140 2.89 4.34 -1.19
CA ALA A 140 2.90 5.44 -2.17
C ALA A 140 1.96 5.16 -3.37
N SER A 141 1.97 3.92 -3.89
CA SER A 141 1.08 3.49 -4.98
C SER A 141 -0.38 3.65 -4.58
N ALA A 142 -0.76 3.22 -3.38
CA ALA A 142 -2.14 3.36 -2.88
C ALA A 142 -2.54 4.85 -2.76
N ALA A 143 -1.66 5.70 -2.23
CA ALA A 143 -1.90 7.13 -2.12
C ALA A 143 -2.06 7.82 -3.49
N TYR A 144 -1.21 7.51 -4.47
CA TYR A 144 -1.37 8.04 -5.84
C TYR A 144 -2.67 7.56 -6.49
N ARG A 145 -3.10 6.31 -6.25
CA ARG A 145 -4.39 5.82 -6.74
C ARG A 145 -5.56 6.55 -6.10
N LEU A 146 -5.51 6.78 -4.78
CA LEU A 146 -6.54 7.55 -4.08
C LEU A 146 -6.61 8.98 -4.63
N ALA A 147 -5.46 9.65 -4.77
CA ALA A 147 -5.36 10.98 -5.36
C ALA A 147 -5.90 11.06 -6.80
N SER A 148 -5.71 10.01 -7.59
CA SER A 148 -6.21 9.96 -8.98
C SER A 148 -7.71 9.71 -9.06
N LEU A 149 -8.24 8.80 -8.24
CA LEU A 149 -9.64 8.40 -8.26
C LEU A 149 -10.54 9.39 -7.52
N VAL A 150 -10.00 10.09 -6.53
CA VAL A 150 -10.73 11.04 -5.67
C VAL A 150 -9.88 12.29 -5.45
N PRO A 151 -9.79 13.21 -6.44
CA PRO A 151 -8.90 14.38 -6.38
C PRO A 151 -9.08 15.28 -5.15
N SER A 152 -10.28 15.28 -4.53
CA SER A 152 -10.53 16.01 -3.29
C SER A 152 -9.67 15.55 -2.09
N TYR A 153 -9.04 14.38 -2.17
CA TYR A 153 -8.12 13.89 -1.14
C TYR A 153 -6.68 14.40 -1.30
N VAL A 154 -6.31 14.98 -2.46
CA VAL A 154 -4.94 15.46 -2.70
C VAL A 154 -4.43 16.41 -1.62
N PRO A 155 -5.20 17.43 -1.15
CA PRO A 155 -4.73 18.33 -0.09
C PRO A 155 -4.53 17.65 1.27
N ARG A 156 -5.09 16.46 1.46
CA ARG A 156 -5.05 15.69 2.72
C ARG A 156 -3.93 14.64 2.73
N LEU A 157 -3.31 14.37 1.57
CA LEU A 157 -2.25 13.37 1.41
C LEU A 157 -0.86 14.01 1.51
N PRO A 158 0.17 13.29 1.99
CA PRO A 158 1.53 13.81 2.10
C PRO A 158 2.27 13.73 0.75
N MET A 159 1.68 14.33 -0.29
CA MET A 159 2.09 14.14 -1.69
C MET A 159 3.54 14.54 -1.97
N SER A 160 4.05 15.58 -1.31
CA SER A 160 5.45 15.99 -1.42
C SER A 160 6.41 14.93 -0.87
N THR A 161 6.09 14.35 0.29
CA THR A 161 6.86 13.29 0.94
C THR A 161 6.84 12.01 0.10
N ILE A 162 5.66 11.63 -0.39
CA ILE A 162 5.46 10.49 -1.32
C ILE A 162 6.30 10.67 -2.59
N ALA A 163 6.30 11.87 -3.18
CA ALA A 163 7.06 12.16 -4.39
C ALA A 163 8.57 12.01 -4.18
N LYS A 164 9.10 12.42 -3.01
CA LYS A 164 10.52 12.23 -2.65
C LYS A 164 10.88 10.75 -2.59
N SER A 165 10.04 9.91 -1.98
CA SER A 165 10.24 8.45 -1.97
C SER A 165 10.24 7.86 -3.36
N ARG A 166 9.25 8.22 -4.18
CA ARG A 166 9.15 7.74 -5.57
C ARG A 166 10.42 8.08 -6.34
N ILE A 167 10.86 9.33 -6.28
CA ILE A 167 12.09 9.78 -6.95
C ILE A 167 13.28 8.95 -6.46
N ALA A 168 13.45 8.81 -5.14
CA ALA A 168 14.57 8.06 -4.57
C ALA A 168 14.56 6.58 -5.01
N ILE A 169 13.40 5.93 -5.05
CA ILE A 169 13.26 4.54 -5.53
C ILE A 169 13.84 4.41 -6.94
N PHE A 170 13.36 5.22 -7.89
CA PHE A 170 13.78 5.10 -9.28
C PHE A 170 15.19 5.64 -9.57
N SER A 171 15.66 6.67 -8.84
CA SER A 171 16.96 7.30 -9.13
C SER A 171 18.13 6.71 -8.36
N LYS A 172 17.89 6.06 -7.22
CA LYS A 172 18.94 5.57 -6.32
C LYS A 172 18.84 4.07 -6.02
N TYR A 173 17.63 3.54 -5.90
CA TYR A 173 17.41 2.19 -5.37
C TYR A 173 17.05 1.14 -6.43
N THR A 174 16.76 1.56 -7.66
CA THR A 174 16.63 0.68 -8.81
C THR A 174 17.98 0.59 -9.54
N ASN A 175 18.55 -0.62 -9.60
CA ASN A 175 19.77 -0.87 -10.35
C ASN A 175 19.53 -0.62 -11.85
N ILE A 176 20.22 0.35 -12.45
CA ILE A 176 19.99 0.77 -13.84
C ILE A 176 20.31 -0.32 -14.88
N THR A 177 21.23 -1.23 -14.56
CA THR A 177 21.67 -2.29 -15.48
C THR A 177 20.72 -3.47 -15.47
N THR A 178 20.22 -3.83 -14.28
CA THR A 178 19.47 -5.08 -14.08
C THR A 178 17.99 -4.87 -13.80
N GLY A 179 17.58 -3.64 -13.46
CA GLY A 179 16.23 -3.30 -12.99
C GLY A 179 15.94 -3.73 -11.56
N ALA A 180 16.87 -4.39 -10.87
CA ALA A 180 16.64 -4.87 -9.51
C ALA A 180 16.50 -3.72 -8.50
N VAL A 181 15.36 -3.63 -7.81
CA VAL A 181 15.18 -2.74 -6.65
C VAL A 181 15.75 -3.31 -5.35
N GLY A 182 16.35 -2.45 -4.53
CA GLY A 182 16.65 -2.70 -3.12
C GLY A 182 17.07 -1.41 -2.39
N PRO A 183 16.98 -1.34 -1.05
CA PRO A 183 16.76 -2.44 -0.12
C PRO A 183 15.30 -2.92 -0.04
N VAL A 184 15.08 -4.23 0.03
CA VAL A 184 13.77 -4.87 0.22
C VAL A 184 13.87 -6.05 1.18
N VAL A 185 12.83 -6.32 1.96
CA VAL A 185 12.73 -7.53 2.79
C VAL A 185 12.76 -8.81 1.95
N ASP A 186 13.29 -9.89 2.52
CA ASP A 186 13.22 -11.22 1.91
C ASP A 186 11.74 -11.66 1.85
N PRO A 187 11.16 -11.91 0.65
CA PRO A 187 9.77 -12.34 0.54
C PRO A 187 9.50 -13.71 1.17
N MET A 188 10.54 -14.51 1.45
CA MET A 188 10.42 -15.81 2.11
C MET A 188 10.64 -15.72 3.62
N ASP A 189 11.13 -14.59 4.13
CA ASP A 189 11.36 -14.35 5.56
C ASP A 189 11.10 -12.87 5.90
N TRP A 190 9.86 -12.57 6.31
CA TRP A 190 9.50 -11.22 6.75
C TRP A 190 10.22 -10.78 8.04
N ASN A 191 10.84 -11.72 8.76
CA ASN A 191 11.66 -11.43 9.93
C ASN A 191 13.15 -11.26 9.60
N ALA A 192 13.54 -11.29 8.33
CA ALA A 192 14.92 -11.17 7.91
C ALA A 192 15.56 -9.91 8.50
N GLU A 193 16.67 -10.08 9.22
CA GLU A 193 17.42 -8.97 9.83
C GLU A 193 18.22 -8.16 8.80
N LYS A 194 18.24 -8.61 7.54
CA LYS A 194 18.98 -7.99 6.44
C LYS A 194 18.10 -7.94 5.20
N ALA A 195 18.00 -6.74 4.62
CA ALA A 195 17.39 -6.55 3.32
C ALA A 195 18.21 -7.16 2.19
N PHE A 196 17.52 -7.64 1.16
CA PHE A 196 18.11 -7.80 -0.15
C PHE A 196 18.44 -6.44 -0.74
N SER A 197 19.69 -6.24 -1.15
CA SER A 197 20.17 -4.96 -1.64
C SER A 197 19.78 -4.63 -3.08
N GLY A 198 19.26 -5.61 -3.84
CA GLY A 198 19.03 -5.46 -5.28
C GLY A 198 20.32 -5.32 -6.10
N ALA A 199 21.49 -5.59 -5.50
CA ALA A 199 22.78 -5.44 -6.18
C ALA A 199 23.01 -6.45 -7.31
N LYS A 200 22.30 -7.59 -7.27
CA LYS A 200 22.39 -8.67 -8.25
C LYS A 200 21.00 -9.17 -8.60
N ALA A 201 20.74 -9.45 -9.87
CA ALA A 201 19.51 -10.04 -10.34
C ALA A 201 19.56 -11.58 -10.28
N GLU A 202 19.80 -12.13 -9.09
CA GLU A 202 19.86 -13.58 -8.84
C GLU A 202 19.00 -13.99 -7.63
N VAL A 203 18.64 -15.27 -7.56
CA VAL A 203 17.82 -15.83 -6.45
C VAL A 203 18.52 -15.53 -5.11
N GLY A 204 17.74 -15.07 -4.13
CA GLY A 204 18.27 -14.65 -2.81
C GLY A 204 18.86 -13.24 -2.78
N HIS A 205 18.78 -12.48 -3.88
CA HIS A 205 19.25 -11.09 -3.96
C HIS A 205 18.21 -10.12 -4.56
N VAL A 206 17.07 -10.64 -5.02
CA VAL A 206 15.92 -9.87 -5.51
C VAL A 206 14.62 -10.36 -4.92
N SER A 207 13.69 -9.44 -4.72
CA SER A 207 12.31 -9.74 -4.33
C SER A 207 11.38 -9.55 -5.53
N PRO A 208 10.76 -10.61 -6.09
CA PRO A 208 9.74 -10.49 -7.13
C PRO A 208 8.58 -9.60 -6.68
N GLU A 209 8.21 -9.70 -5.39
CA GLU A 209 7.24 -8.82 -4.75
C GLU A 209 7.71 -7.36 -4.87
N GLY A 210 8.91 -7.04 -4.35
CA GLY A 210 9.48 -5.69 -4.43
C GLY A 210 9.50 -5.11 -5.86
N GLN A 211 9.89 -5.90 -6.86
CA GLN A 211 9.84 -5.44 -8.27
C GLN A 211 8.42 -5.08 -8.70
N ALA A 212 7.44 -5.93 -8.40
CA ALA A 212 6.05 -5.70 -8.77
C ALA A 212 5.49 -4.44 -8.08
N LEU A 213 5.84 -4.21 -6.81
CA LEU A 213 5.35 -3.05 -6.05
C LEU A 213 5.88 -1.72 -6.61
N VAL A 214 7.12 -1.69 -7.09
CA VAL A 214 7.70 -0.51 -7.77
C VAL A 214 6.99 -0.23 -9.11
N LEU A 215 6.62 -1.27 -9.86
CA LEU A 215 5.83 -1.10 -11.09
C LEU A 215 4.42 -0.56 -10.79
N LEU A 216 3.78 -1.03 -9.71
CA LEU A 216 2.50 -0.50 -9.26
C LEU A 216 2.60 0.99 -8.90
N LEU A 217 3.66 1.38 -8.19
CA LEU A 217 3.97 2.78 -7.90
C LEU A 217 4.10 3.61 -9.18
N HIS A 218 4.89 3.14 -10.16
CA HIS A 218 5.08 3.85 -11.42
C HIS A 218 3.73 4.05 -12.15
N ALA A 219 2.94 2.99 -12.27
CA ALA A 219 1.64 3.05 -12.93
C ALA A 219 0.66 3.99 -12.22
N ALA A 220 0.62 3.96 -10.88
CA ALA A 220 -0.23 4.85 -10.10
C ALA A 220 0.18 6.32 -10.24
N TRP A 221 1.48 6.60 -10.19
CA TRP A 221 2.01 7.95 -10.41
C TRP A 221 1.72 8.47 -11.82
N ASN A 222 1.92 7.65 -12.85
CA ASN A 222 1.60 8.03 -14.23
C ASN A 222 0.12 8.43 -14.37
N SER A 223 -0.80 7.62 -13.82
CA SER A 223 -2.24 7.95 -13.83
C SER A 223 -2.53 9.28 -13.13
N TYR A 224 -1.91 9.51 -11.96
CA TYR A 224 -2.05 10.75 -11.20
C TYR A 224 -1.56 11.97 -12.00
N SER A 225 -0.35 11.88 -12.55
CA SER A 225 0.27 12.97 -13.31
C SER A 225 -0.51 13.29 -14.58
N SER A 226 -0.92 12.29 -15.35
CA SER A 226 -1.73 12.53 -16.55
C SER A 226 -3.03 13.26 -16.24
N ALA A 227 -3.72 12.90 -15.15
CA ALA A 227 -4.97 13.56 -14.76
C ALA A 227 -4.77 15.03 -14.33
N HIS A 228 -3.63 15.36 -13.70
CA HIS A 228 -3.34 16.71 -13.20
C HIS A 228 -2.71 17.63 -14.26
N SER A 229 -2.07 17.09 -15.30
CA SER A 229 -1.62 17.88 -16.45
C SER A 229 -2.79 18.33 -17.35
N SER A 230 -3.92 17.62 -17.34
CA SER A 230 -5.13 17.99 -18.12
C SER A 230 -6.01 19.07 -17.48
N THR A 231 -5.69 19.53 -16.27
CA THR A 231 -6.41 20.63 -15.58
C THR A 231 -5.79 22.02 -15.80
N GLU A 232 -4.72 22.12 -16.59
CA GLU A 232 -4.02 23.39 -16.92
C GLU A 232 -4.23 23.87 -18.38
N ILE A 233 -5.27 23.38 -19.08
CA ILE A 233 -5.70 23.85 -20.43
C ILE A 233 -7.15 24.30 -20.36
#